data_AF-A0AAN7Y319-F1
#
_entry.id   AF-A0AAN7Y319-F1
#
_cell.length_a   1.000
_cell.length_b   1.000
_cell.length_c   1.000
_cell.angle_alpha   90.00
_cell.angle_beta   90.00
_cell.angle_gamma   90.00
#
_symmetry.space_group_name_H-M   'P 1'
#
loop_
_entity.id
_entity.type
_entity.pdbx_description
1 polymer ?
#
loop_
_entity_poly.entity_id
_entity_poly.type
_entity_poly.pdbx_seq_one_letter_code
_entity_poly.pdbx_strand_id
1 'polypeptide(L)'
;MGKAYRLGLVKQDDGGMPIVEYIVKYRTDKEEQWMTKLVPGMNDFAMLQPLQWNTRYEVEITARNVKGLSEPSFYQFFMPQKPDITGNSPITAERCIVPLPFLHPRAAMDFYLCGC
;
A
#
# COMPACT_ATOMS: atom_id res chain seq x y z
N MET A 1 6.27 -13.21 -16.89
CA MET A 1 6.35 -11.78 -16.50
C MET A 1 5.20 -11.50 -15.53
N GLY A 2 5.50 -11.36 -14.23
CA GLY A 2 4.50 -11.08 -13.20
C GLY A 2 3.92 -9.68 -13.36
N LYS A 3 2.69 -9.49 -12.91
CA LYS A 3 2.04 -8.16 -12.93
C LYS A 3 2.42 -7.42 -11.67
N ALA A 4 2.65 -6.13 -11.83
CA ALA A 4 3.09 -5.26 -10.76
C ALA A 4 2.10 -4.12 -10.53
N TYR A 5 1.93 -3.73 -9.27
CA TYR A 5 1.19 -2.54 -8.88
C TYR A 5 2.11 -1.62 -8.08
N ARG A 6 2.22 -0.35 -8.50
CA ARG A 6 2.97 0.68 -7.78
C ARG A 6 2.05 1.33 -6.75
N LEU A 7 2.24 0.96 -5.49
CA LEU A 7 1.59 1.58 -4.35
C LEU A 7 2.40 2.79 -3.90
N GLY A 8 1.81 3.99 -3.91
CA GLY A 8 2.44 5.17 -3.29
C GLY A 8 2.46 5.05 -1.76
N LEU A 9 3.61 5.34 -1.17
CA LEU A 9 3.82 5.44 0.28
C LEU A 9 4.04 6.91 0.62
N VAL A 10 3.08 7.52 1.31
CA VAL A 10 3.22 8.89 1.78
C VAL A 10 3.59 8.84 3.25
N LYS A 11 4.70 9.48 3.61
CA LYS A 11 5.11 9.62 5.00
C LYS A 11 4.07 10.46 5.75
N GLN A 12 3.59 9.96 6.87
CA GLN A 12 2.83 10.74 7.83
C GLN A 12 3.78 11.30 8.90
N ASP A 13 3.22 12.03 9.87
CA ASP A 13 3.96 12.41 11.07
C ASP A 13 4.55 11.16 11.74
N ASP A 14 5.86 11.15 11.93
CA ASP A 14 6.62 10.01 12.45
C ASP A 14 6.90 10.14 13.96
N GLY A 15 6.27 11.13 14.61
CA GLY A 15 6.45 11.41 16.03
C GLY A 15 7.89 11.82 16.36
N GLY A 16 8.58 12.42 15.38
CA GLY A 16 9.96 12.88 15.45
C GLY A 16 11.02 11.80 15.25
N MET A 17 10.64 10.58 14.84
CA MET A 17 11.59 9.48 14.60
C MET A 17 11.43 8.89 13.19
N PRO A 18 12.48 8.88 12.37
CA PRO A 18 12.35 8.47 10.97
C PRO A 18 11.86 7.03 10.84
N ILE A 19 10.93 6.83 9.90
CA ILE A 19 10.51 5.50 9.46
C ILE A 19 11.71 4.80 8.82
N VAL A 20 12.04 3.61 9.33
CA VAL A 20 13.14 2.78 8.83
C VAL A 20 12.66 1.79 7.77
N GLU A 21 11.43 1.30 7.89
CA GLU A 21 10.90 0.25 7.02
C GLU A 21 9.36 0.30 6.99
N TYR A 22 8.77 -0.02 5.85
CA TYR A 22 7.35 -0.33 5.70
C TYR A 22 7.18 -1.82 5.49
N ILE A 23 6.23 -2.39 6.19
CA ILE A 23 5.78 -3.77 6.06
C ILE A 23 4.45 -3.71 5.31
N VAL A 24 4.46 -4.09 4.05
CA VAL A 24 3.26 -4.10 3.20
C VAL A 24 2.82 -5.54 2.98
N LYS A 25 1.67 -5.92 3.52
CA LYS A 25 1.08 -7.24 3.31
C LYS A 25 -0.09 -7.15 2.35
N TYR A 26 -0.21 -8.06 1.40
CA TYR A 26 -1.32 -8.08 0.45
C TYR A 26 -1.79 -9.50 0.16
N ARG A 27 -3.10 -9.67 -0.11
CA ARG A 27 -3.72 -10.95 -0.49
C ARG A 27 -4.97 -10.73 -1.33
N THR A 28 -5.42 -11.78 -2.01
CA THR A 28 -6.77 -11.81 -2.60
C THR A 28 -7.81 -12.25 -1.59
N ASP A 29 -9.08 -12.05 -1.89
CA ASP A 29 -10.21 -12.58 -1.11
C ASP A 29 -10.27 -14.12 -1.08
N LYS A 30 -9.60 -14.79 -2.03
CA LYS A 30 -9.54 -16.25 -2.14
C LYS A 30 -8.35 -16.87 -1.41
N GLU A 31 -7.38 -16.05 -1.01
CA GLU A 31 -6.15 -16.50 -0.37
C GLU A 31 -6.22 -16.25 1.13
N GLU A 32 -5.97 -17.27 1.95
CA GLU A 32 -5.89 -17.09 3.40
C GLU A 32 -4.55 -16.45 3.81
N GLN A 33 -3.48 -16.79 3.08
CA GLN A 33 -2.12 -16.35 3.37
C GLN A 33 -1.80 -14.98 2.78
N TRP A 34 -1.22 -14.12 3.60
CA TRP A 34 -0.71 -12.81 3.18
C TRP A 34 0.68 -12.92 2.53
N MET A 35 0.84 -12.26 1.38
CA MET A 35 2.15 -11.96 0.82
C MET A 35 2.73 -10.75 1.52
N THR A 36 4.01 -10.80 1.92
CA THR A 36 4.65 -9.69 2.63
C THR A 36 5.76 -9.07 1.79
N LYS A 37 5.80 -7.73 1.75
CA LYS A 37 6.83 -6.94 1.10
C LYS A 37 7.41 -5.94 2.10
N LEU A 38 8.71 -6.06 2.35
CA LEU A 38 9.48 -5.08 3.11
C LEU A 38 9.98 -3.99 2.16
N VAL A 39 9.83 -2.74 2.57
CA VAL A 39 10.20 -1.57 1.78
C VAL A 39 11.00 -0.61 2.66
N PRO A 40 12.18 -0.16 2.26
CA PRO A 40 12.94 0.82 3.03
C PRO A 40 12.12 2.09 3.27
N GLY A 41 12.22 2.66 4.48
CA GLY A 41 11.47 3.86 4.85
C GLY A 41 11.84 5.12 4.06
N MET A 42 12.96 5.09 3.31
CA MET A 42 13.33 6.14 2.36
C MET A 42 12.51 6.10 1.06
N ASN A 43 11.88 4.98 0.73
CA ASN A 43 11.13 4.83 -0.50
C ASN A 43 9.75 5.50 -0.38
N ASP A 44 9.32 6.10 -1.49
CA ASP A 44 8.01 6.71 -1.69
C ASP A 44 7.00 5.74 -2.34
N PHE A 45 7.40 4.50 -2.63
CA PHE A 45 6.50 3.48 -3.17
C PHE A 45 6.90 2.04 -2.83
N ALA A 46 5.89 1.16 -2.83
CA ALA A 46 6.04 -0.28 -2.83
C ALA A 46 5.66 -0.85 -4.21
N MET A 47 6.46 -1.80 -4.71
CA MET A 47 6.13 -2.55 -5.92
C MET A 47 5.57 -3.92 -5.52
N LEU A 48 4.25 -4.09 -5.66
CA LEU A 48 3.54 -5.33 -5.31
C LEU A 48 3.50 -6.27 -6.51
N GLN A 49 4.05 -7.47 -6.37
CA GLN A 49 4.11 -8.48 -7.42
C GLN A 49 4.50 -9.85 -6.84
N PRO A 50 4.08 -10.96 -7.47
CA PRO A 50 3.18 -11.04 -8.61
C PRO A 50 1.70 -10.83 -8.25
N LEU A 51 0.92 -10.21 -9.16
CA LEU A 51 -0.53 -10.04 -9.02
C LEU A 51 -1.34 -10.71 -10.14
N GLN A 52 -2.62 -10.97 -9.88
CA GLN A 52 -3.61 -11.51 -10.81
C GLN A 52 -4.43 -10.38 -11.45
N TRP A 53 -4.87 -10.56 -12.72
CA TRP A 53 -5.73 -9.57 -13.39
C TRP A 53 -7.16 -9.75 -12.90
N ASN A 54 -8.00 -8.72 -13.02
CA ASN A 54 -9.41 -8.82 -12.69
C ASN A 54 -9.64 -9.34 -11.27
N THR A 55 -8.77 -8.94 -10.34
CA THR A 55 -8.70 -9.50 -8.99
C THR A 55 -8.65 -8.36 -7.97
N ARG A 56 -9.44 -8.50 -6.91
CA ARG A 56 -9.42 -7.57 -5.78
C ARG A 56 -8.33 -8.00 -4.81
N TYR A 57 -7.58 -7.02 -4.33
CA TYR A 57 -6.55 -7.21 -3.32
C TYR A 57 -6.89 -6.41 -2.08
N GLU A 58 -6.71 -7.04 -0.93
CA GLU A 58 -6.61 -6.40 0.36
C GLU A 58 -5.14 -6.13 0.66
N VAL A 59 -4.86 -4.98 1.26
CA VAL A 59 -3.51 -4.63 1.68
C VAL A 59 -3.52 -4.02 3.07
N GLU A 60 -2.54 -4.41 3.86
CA GLU A 60 -2.19 -3.89 5.17
C GLU A 60 -0.80 -3.24 5.07
N ILE A 61 -0.66 -2.00 5.54
CA ILE A 61 0.63 -1.29 5.62
C ILE A 61 0.91 -1.00 7.10
N THR A 62 2.10 -1.38 7.55
CA THR A 62 2.62 -1.03 8.87
C THR A 62 3.96 -0.32 8.72
N ALA A 63 4.12 0.86 9.32
CA ALA A 63 5.40 1.55 9.36
C ALA A 63 6.22 1.10 10.58
N ARG A 64 7.53 0.97 10.43
CA ARG A 64 8.47 0.65 11.49
C ARG A 64 9.43 1.80 11.68
N ASN A 65 9.65 2.21 12.92
CA ASN A 65 10.76 3.06 13.33
C ASN A 65 11.58 2.34 14.42
N VAL A 66 12.50 3.05 15.06
CA VAL A 66 13.30 2.48 16.17
C VAL A 66 12.51 2.26 17.46
N LYS A 67 11.35 2.92 17.62
CA LYS A 67 10.47 2.78 18.79
C LYS A 67 9.54 1.57 18.65
N GLY A 68 9.18 1.19 17.43
CA GLY A 68 8.34 0.04 17.17
C GLY A 68 7.59 0.11 15.83
N LEU A 69 6.45 -0.57 15.80
CA LEU A 69 5.53 -0.63 14.67
C LEU A 69 4.36 0.33 14.88
N SER A 70 3.95 1.04 13.83
CA SER A 70 2.72 1.83 13.82
C SER A 70 1.48 0.92 13.90
N GLU A 71 0.32 1.53 14.09
CA GLU A 71 -0.93 0.85 13.78
C GLU A 71 -0.98 0.48 12.29
N PRO A 72 -1.55 -0.69 11.94
CA PRO A 72 -1.73 -1.10 10.56
C PRO A 72 -2.81 -0.26 9.87
N SER A 73 -2.54 0.16 8.64
CA SER A 73 -3.51 0.80 7.74
C SER A 73 -3.97 -0.16 6.66
N PHE A 74 -5.28 -0.30 6.47
CA PHE A 74 -5.87 -1.22 5.50
C PHE A 74 -6.43 -0.49 4.29
N TYR A 75 -6.22 -1.05 3.10
CA TYR A 75 -6.83 -0.55 1.87
C TYR A 75 -7.12 -1.69 0.90
N GLN A 76 -7.98 -1.42 -0.08
CA GLN A 76 -8.32 -2.36 -1.13
C GLN A 76 -8.12 -1.73 -2.51
N PHE A 77 -7.63 -2.52 -3.45
CA PHE A 77 -7.55 -2.10 -4.85
C PHE A 77 -7.98 -3.24 -5.77
N PHE A 78 -8.36 -2.89 -7.00
CA PHE A 78 -8.74 -3.85 -8.02
C PHE A 78 -7.73 -3.82 -9.16
N MET A 79 -7.12 -4.95 -9.45
CA MET A 79 -6.29 -5.10 -10.64
C MET A 79 -7.19 -5.14 -11.87
N PRO A 80 -6.96 -4.27 -12.88
CA PRO A 80 -7.80 -4.21 -14.06
C PRO A 80 -7.73 -5.50 -14.87
N GLN A 81 -8.55 -5.60 -15.91
CA GLN A 81 -8.40 -6.69 -16.89
C GLN A 81 -7.10 -6.50 -17.68
N LYS A 82 -6.60 -7.59 -18.27
CA LYS A 82 -5.49 -7.50 -19.20
C LYS A 82 -5.88 -6.54 -20.33
N PRO A 83 -5.04 -5.54 -20.67
CA PRO A 83 -5.27 -4.75 -21.88
C PRO A 83 -5.36 -5.71 -23.06
N ASP A 84 -6.51 -5.71 -23.75
CA ASP A 84 -6.64 -6.39 -25.03
C ASP A 84 -5.88 -5.55 -26.07
N ILE A 85 -4.99 -6.19 -26.82
CA ILE A 85 -4.12 -5.54 -27.82
C ILE A 85 -4.94 -5.12 -29.07
N THR A 86 -6.24 -5.43 -29.09
CA THR A 86 -7.18 -5.04 -30.15
C THR A 86 -7.53 -3.54 -30.10
N GLY A 87 -6.58 -2.69 -30.48
CA GLY A 87 -6.73 -1.51 -31.35
C GLY A 87 -7.63 -0.32 -30.99
N ASN A 88 -8.57 -0.38 -30.04
CA ASN A 88 -9.56 0.71 -29.84
C ASN A 88 -9.94 1.04 -28.39
N SER A 89 -9.25 0.50 -27.39
CA SER A 89 -9.39 1.01 -26.01
C SER A 89 -8.39 2.13 -25.78
N PRO A 90 -8.81 3.33 -25.33
CA PRO A 90 -7.86 4.39 -24.99
C PRO A 90 -6.87 3.82 -23.99
N ILE A 91 -5.59 3.94 -24.33
CA ILE A 91 -4.41 3.43 -23.62
C ILE A 91 -4.18 4.27 -22.35
N THR A 92 -5.25 4.46 -21.58
CA THR A 92 -5.34 5.37 -20.45
C THR A 92 -6.07 4.63 -19.34
N ALA A 93 -5.55 3.46 -18.97
CA ALA A 93 -5.68 2.98 -17.59
C ALA A 93 -4.78 3.80 -16.64
N GLU A 94 -4.61 5.09 -16.92
CA GLU A 94 -4.24 6.14 -15.98
C GLU A 94 -5.42 6.53 -15.09
N ARG A 95 -6.48 5.72 -15.07
CA ARG A 95 -7.29 5.53 -13.87
C ARG A 95 -6.46 4.84 -12.78
N CYS A 96 -5.32 5.46 -12.44
CA CYS A 96 -5.03 5.95 -11.10
C CYS A 96 -6.34 6.45 -10.47
N ILE A 97 -7.22 5.53 -10.06
CA ILE A 97 -8.29 5.87 -9.13
C ILE A 97 -7.55 6.00 -7.80
N VAL A 98 -7.04 7.24 -7.69
CA VAL A 98 -6.80 8.09 -6.54
C VAL A 98 -6.41 7.37 -5.25
N PRO A 99 -5.28 7.75 -4.60
CA PRO A 99 -5.19 7.52 -3.18
C PRO A 99 -6.46 8.13 -2.58
N LEU A 100 -7.33 7.32 -1.97
CA LEU A 100 -8.38 7.88 -1.15
C LEU A 100 -7.67 8.89 -0.23
N PRO A 101 -8.07 10.18 -0.28
CA PRO A 101 -7.41 11.17 0.54
C PRO A 101 -7.53 10.67 1.97
N PHE A 102 -6.39 10.56 2.64
CA PHE A 102 -6.18 10.49 4.09
C PHE A 102 -7.41 10.87 4.94
N LEU A 103 -8.43 10.01 4.96
CA LEU A 103 -9.69 10.22 5.69
C LEU A 103 -9.79 9.28 6.88
N HIS A 104 -8.62 8.97 7.45
CA HIS A 104 -8.52 8.81 8.89
C HIS A 104 -7.40 9.76 9.37
N PRO A 105 -7.73 10.87 10.05
CA PRO A 105 -6.74 11.75 10.66
C PRO A 105 -6.08 11.14 11.91
N ARG A 106 -5.88 9.81 11.96
CA ARG A 106 -5.37 9.14 13.18
C ARG A 106 -4.37 8.00 12.99
N ALA A 107 -4.04 7.57 11.78
CA ALA A 107 -3.06 6.49 11.60
C ALA A 107 -1.65 7.04 11.33
N ALA A 108 -1.17 7.86 12.26
CA ALA A 108 0.21 8.29 12.33
C ALA A 108 0.63 8.17 13.79
N MET A 109 1.05 6.95 14.16
CA MET A 109 1.79 6.69 15.40
C MET A 109 1.24 7.39 16.66
N ASP A 110 0.29 6.76 17.36
CA ASP A 110 -0.04 7.05 18.77
C ASP A 110 1.13 6.70 19.73
N PHE A 111 2.39 6.98 19.35
CA PHE A 111 3.54 6.71 20.20
C PHE A 111 3.74 7.75 21.31
N TYR A 112 3.05 8.90 21.29
CA TYR A 112 3.23 9.97 22.31
C TYR A 112 1.98 10.83 22.56
N LEU A 113 0.80 10.25 22.80
CA LEU A 113 -0.18 10.96 23.66
C LEU A 113 0.19 10.73 25.14
N CYS A 114 1.35 11.25 25.53
CA CYS A 114 1.48 11.78 26.89
C CYS A 114 0.83 13.17 26.85
N GLY A 115 -0.34 13.28 27.45
CA GLY A 115 -1.04 14.55 27.66
C GLY A 115 -1.43 14.67 29.13
N CYS A 116 -0.46 15.16 29.92
CA CYS A 116 -0.47 15.46 31.36
C CYS A 116 -0.35 14.26 32.32
#